data_AF-A0A7X1KQX0-F1
#
_entry.id   AF-A0A7X1KQX0-F1
#
_cell.length_a   1.000
_cell.length_b   1.000
_cell.length_c   1.000
_cell.angle_alpha   90.00
_cell.angle_beta   90.00
_cell.angle_gamma   90.00
#
_symmetry.space_group_name_H-M   'P 1'
#
loop_
_entity.id
_entity.type
_entity.pdbx_description
1 polymer ?
#
loop_
_entity_poly.entity_id
_entity_poly.type
_entity_poly.pdbx_seq_one_letter_code
_entity_poly.pdbx_strand_id
1 'polypeptide(L)' 'MAEIINLRLARKAHKRAEAARTAAENRARHGQSRAARDRARAEAARTERTLSGARRDTLPGTPEAD' A
#
# COMPACT_ATOMS: atom_id res chain seq x y z
N MET A 1 -35.02 29.01 4.48
CA MET A 1 -34.95 27.95 5.51
C MET A 1 -33.53 27.44 5.50
N ALA A 2 -32.78 27.63 6.58
CA ALA A 2 -31.38 27.23 6.63
C ALA A 2 -31.26 25.81 7.15
N GLU A 3 -30.44 24.98 6.51
CA GLU A 3 -30.18 23.62 6.96
C GLU A 3 -29.16 23.66 8.10
N ILE A 4 -29.65 23.58 9.34
CA ILE A 4 -28.82 23.64 10.54
C ILE A 4 -28.27 22.23 10.80
N ILE A 5 -26.99 22.03 10.49
CA ILE A 5 -26.32 20.75 10.75
C ILE A 5 -25.57 20.77 12.09
N ASN A 6 -25.62 19.64 12.80
CA ASN A 6 -24.86 19.46 14.02
C ASN A 6 -23.40 19.08 13.72
N LEU A 7 -22.52 20.08 13.70
CA LEU A 7 -21.10 19.88 13.42
C LEU A 7 -20.38 18.96 14.43
N ARG A 8 -20.85 18.88 15.68
CA ARG A 8 -20.29 17.94 16.67
C ARG A 8 -20.54 16.50 16.26
N LEU A 9 -21.77 16.19 15.83
CA LEU A 9 -22.13 14.85 15.37
C LEU A 9 -21.38 14.50 14.08
N ALA A 10 -21.30 15.43 13.13
CA ALA A 10 -20.55 15.26 11.88
C ALA A 10 -19.07 14.95 12.15
N ARG A 11 -18.41 15.72 13.02
CA ARG A 11 -17.01 15.45 13.42
C ARG A 11 -16.84 14.10 14.10
N LYS A 12 -17.78 13.70 14.96
CA LYS A 12 -17.73 12.38 15.62
C LYS A 12 -17.89 11.23 14.61
N ALA A 13 -18.74 11.40 13.59
CA ALA A 13 -18.89 10.43 12.51
C ALA A 13 -17.60 10.32 11.70
N HIS A 14 -17.04 11.45 11.28
CA HIS A 14 -15.76 11.50 10.55
C HIS A 14 -14.63 10.80 11.31
N LYS A 15 -14.42 11.13 12.59
CA LYS A 15 -13.39 10.49 13.42
C LYS A 15 -13.57 8.97 13.52
N ARG A 16 -14.81 8.48 13.62
CA ARG A 16 -15.10 7.03 13.63
C ARG A 16 -14.78 6.37 12.29
N ALA A 17 -15.08 7.03 11.17
CA ALA A 17 -14.77 6.53 9.84
C ALA A 17 -13.25 6.43 9.63
N GLU A 18 -12.49 7.45 10.01
CA GLU A 18 -11.02 7.43 9.94
C GLU A 18 -10.41 6.33 10.80
N ALA A 19 -10.90 6.13 12.03
CA ALA A 19 -10.46 5.03 12.89
C ALA A 19 -10.77 3.65 12.28
N ALA A 20 -11.92 3.49 11.62
CA ALA A 20 -12.26 2.24 10.93
C ALA A 20 -11.36 1.98 9.71
N ARG A 21 -11.06 3.02 8.91
CA ARG A 21 -10.16 2.95 7.75
C ARG A 21 -8.75 2.54 8.18
N THR A 22 -8.18 3.26 9.14
CA THR A 22 -6.84 2.94 9.69
C THR A 22 -6.78 1.53 10.27
N ALA A 23 -7.81 1.08 10.99
CA ALA A 23 -7.89 -0.29 11.48
C ALA A 23 -7.96 -1.33 10.35
N ALA A 24 -8.68 -1.04 9.26
CA ALA A 24 -8.73 -1.91 8.08
C ALA A 24 -7.37 -1.99 7.37
N GLU A 25 -6.70 -0.85 7.19
CA GLU A 25 -5.33 -0.81 6.65
C GLU A 25 -4.35 -1.59 7.53
N ASN A 26 -4.42 -1.42 8.84
CA ASN A 26 -3.55 -2.15 9.77
C ASN A 26 -3.84 -3.65 9.75
N ARG A 27 -5.10 -4.07 9.62
CA ARG A 27 -5.44 -5.49 9.41
C ARG A 27 -4.90 -6.01 8.08
N ALA A 28 -4.95 -5.23 7.01
CA ALA A 28 -4.39 -5.62 5.73
C ALA A 28 -2.86 -5.69 5.72
N ARG A 29 -2.18 -4.76 6.43
CA ARG A 29 -0.72 -4.69 6.52
C ARG A 29 -0.14 -5.70 7.52
N HIS A 30 -0.77 -5.83 8.68
CA HIS A 30 -0.23 -6.59 9.82
C HIS A 30 -1.02 -7.86 10.14
N GLY A 31 -2.25 -8.01 9.66
CA GLY A 31 -3.07 -9.21 9.84
C GLY A 31 -2.77 -10.32 8.84
N GLN A 32 -1.84 -10.12 7.90
CA GLN A 32 -1.39 -11.19 7.02
C GLN A 32 -0.65 -12.24 7.85
N SER A 33 -1.05 -13.51 7.68
CA SER A 33 -0.37 -14.63 8.31
C SER A 33 1.10 -14.68 7.86
N ARG A 34 1.97 -15.26 8.70
CA ARG A 34 3.39 -15.44 8.36
C ARG A 34 3.56 -16.14 7.00
N ALA A 35 2.75 -17.17 6.74
CA ALA A 35 2.75 -17.90 5.48
C ALA A 35 2.40 -17.01 4.26
N ALA A 36 1.43 -16.09 4.40
CA ALA A 36 1.08 -15.16 3.33
C ALA A 36 2.21 -14.16 3.03
N ARG A 37 2.85 -13.62 4.09
CA ARG A 37 4.00 -12.73 3.96
C ARG A 37 5.19 -13.42 3.31
N ASP A 38 5.48 -14.66 3.69
CA ASP A 38 6.60 -15.43 3.15
C ASP A 38 6.37 -15.77 1.66
N ARG A 39 5.13 -16.10 1.26
CA ARG A 39 4.77 -16.28 -0.16
C ARG A 39 4.97 -15.01 -0.98
N ALA A 40 4.46 -13.87 -0.50
CA ALA A 40 4.63 -12.59 -1.17
C ALA A 40 6.10 -12.20 -1.33
N ARG A 41 6.93 -12.44 -0.29
CA ARG A 41 8.39 -12.24 -0.37
C ARG A 41 9.05 -13.16 -1.40
N ALA A 42 8.68 -14.43 -1.42
CA ALA A 42 9.21 -15.39 -2.40
C ALA A 42 8.81 -15.02 -3.83
N GLU A 43 7.59 -14.51 -4.03
CA GLU A 43 7.11 -13.97 -5.31
C GLU A 43 7.91 -12.75 -5.75
N ALA A 44 8.07 -11.76 -4.87
CA ALA A 44 8.88 -10.57 -5.15
C ALA A 44 10.33 -10.92 -5.52
N ALA A 45 10.96 -11.84 -4.78
CA ALA A 45 12.31 -12.31 -5.08
C ALA A 45 12.41 -13.11 -6.39
N ARG A 46 11.34 -13.80 -6.81
CA ARG A 46 11.28 -14.42 -8.15
C ARG A 46 11.19 -13.35 -9.23
N THR A 47 10.28 -12.37 -9.07
CA THR A 47 10.11 -11.31 -10.06
C THR A 47 11.37 -10.46 -10.21
N GLU A 48 12.06 -10.15 -9.12
CA GLU A 48 13.31 -9.39 -9.16
C GLU A 48 14.42 -10.15 -9.90
N ARG A 49 14.56 -11.46 -9.64
CA ARG A 49 15.51 -12.32 -10.38
C ARG A 49 15.17 -12.40 -11.86
N THR A 50 13.88 -12.57 -12.21
CA THR A 50 13.44 -12.59 -13.60
C THR A 50 13.72 -11.26 -14.28
N LEU A 51 13.43 -10.14 -13.62
CA LEU A 51 13.69 -8.80 -14.15
C LEU A 51 15.19 -8.57 -14.34
N SER A 52 16.01 -8.91 -13.34
CA SER A 52 17.47 -8.80 -13.41
C SER A 52 18.05 -9.68 -14.52
N GLY A 53 17.58 -10.91 -14.70
CA GLY A 53 18.04 -11.80 -15.78
C GLY A 53 17.53 -11.39 -17.16
N ALA A 54 16.43 -10.64 -17.22
CA ALA A 54 15.88 -10.07 -18.45
C ALA A 54 16.45 -8.67 -18.78
N ARG A 55 17.24 -8.06 -17.88
CA ARG A 55 17.98 -6.84 -18.20
C ARG A 55 18.99 -7.17 -19.30
N ARG A 56 18.75 -6.60 -20.47
CA ARG A 56 19.74 -6.55 -21.54
C ARG A 56 20.64 -5.37 -21.20
N ASP A 57 21.95 -5.57 -21.24
CA ASP A 57 22.92 -4.51 -21.01
C ASP A 57 22.50 -3.28 -21.80
N THR A 58 22.48 -2.16 -21.08
CA THR A 58 22.00 -0.85 -21.51
C THR A 58 22.34 -0.59 -22.98
N LEU A 59 21.32 -0.23 -23.76
CA LEU A 59 21.53 0.31 -25.10
C LEU A 59 22.56 1.45 -24.97
N PRO A 60 23.60 1.50 -25.84
CA PRO A 60 24.65 2.51 -25.72
C PRO A 60 24.02 3.90 -25.83
N GLY A 61 23.96 4.65 -24.72
CA GLY A 61 23.52 6.05 -24.71
C GLY A 61 22.52 6.49 -23.64
N THR A 62 22.15 5.64 -22.67
CA THR A 62 21.30 6.11 -21.55
C THR A 62 22.19 6.50 -20.36
N PRO A 63 22.26 7.78 -19.93
CA PRO A 63 23.03 8.13 -18.74
C PRO A 63 22.39 7.50 -17.51
N GLU A 64 23.18 6.74 -16.76
CA GLU A 64 22.80 6.19 -15.46
C GLU A 64 22.52 7.37 -14.52
N ALA A 65 21.31 7.43 -13.97
CA ALA A 65 20.96 8.39 -12.94
C ALA A 65 21.35 7.78 -11.58
N ASP A 66 22.32 8.43 -10.94
CA ASP A 66 22.79 8.18 -9.57
C ASP A 66 21.66 8.22 -8.52
#